data_AF-A0A5N4ADP7-F1
#
_entry.id   AF-A0A5N4ADP7-F1
#
_cell.length_a   1.000
_cell.length_b   1.000
_cell.length_c   1.000
_cell.angle_alpha   90.00
_cell.angle_beta   90.00
_cell.angle_gamma   90.00
#
_symmetry.space_group_name_H-M   'P 1'
#
loop_
_entity.id
_entity.type
_entity.pdbx_description
1 polymer ?
#
loop_
_entity_poly.entity_id
_entity_poly.type
_entity_poly.pdbx_seq_one_letter_code
_entity_poly.pdbx_strand_id
1 'polypeptide(L)'
;MNNKLMFVLCRACSESFNQGQCEHNDNERALTGTWVIDEVRKSVEKGYKILETYEIWEYRTEQYNRETKTGGLFNDYINKFLCIKQQSSGWPTSCNTAEKKDEYIKEYFEVEGVRLDPSKIEKNPGLRQLGKSVITSFWGKLGQRENQSKTTIVRQPEEFYNIMTNPSVDINSVQPINEDTLLVNWEFKEESYTPLSTVNV
;
A
#
# COMPACT_ATOMS: atom_id res chain seq x y z
N MET A 1 15.79 1.51 -8.16
CA MET A 1 17.22 1.62 -8.54
C MET A 1 18.05 0.87 -7.51
N ASN A 2 18.93 -0.04 -7.92
CA ASN A 2 19.74 -0.87 -7.01
C ASN A 2 18.93 -1.63 -5.93
N ASN A 3 17.75 -2.15 -6.28
CA ASN A 3 16.81 -2.84 -5.36
C ASN A 3 16.44 -2.04 -4.09
N LYS A 4 16.56 -0.71 -4.14
CA LYS A 4 16.16 0.19 -3.07
C LYS A 4 15.15 1.22 -3.57
N LEU A 5 14.21 1.57 -2.69
CA LEU A 5 13.32 2.70 -2.90
C LEU A 5 14.11 4.00 -2.66
N MET A 6 14.24 4.81 -3.71
CA MET A 6 14.94 6.09 -3.65
C MET A 6 14.07 7.17 -4.31
N PHE A 7 14.01 8.36 -3.70
CA PHE A 7 13.36 9.54 -4.27
C PHE A 7 14.43 10.40 -4.93
N VAL A 8 14.53 10.30 -6.25
CA VAL A 8 15.67 10.84 -7.00
C VAL A 8 15.20 11.86 -8.03
N LEU A 9 16.03 12.87 -8.28
CA LEU A 9 15.80 13.90 -9.31
C LEU A 9 16.69 13.68 -10.55
N CYS A 10 17.59 12.70 -10.49
CA CYS A 10 18.54 12.37 -11.54
C CYS A 10 18.90 10.88 -11.43
N ARG A 11 18.73 10.12 -12.51
CA ARG A 11 19.12 8.71 -12.58
C ARG A 11 20.62 8.54 -12.31
N ALA A 12 21.48 9.22 -13.05
CA ALA A 12 22.94 9.05 -12.92
C ALA A 12 23.47 9.38 -11.51
N CYS A 13 22.95 10.43 -10.86
CA CYS A 13 23.32 10.74 -9.47
C CYS A 13 22.92 9.62 -8.51
N SER A 14 21.77 9.00 -8.73
CA SER A 14 21.30 7.92 -7.85
C SER A 14 22.09 6.62 -8.02
N GLU A 15 22.59 6.35 -9.22
CA GLU A 15 23.41 5.17 -9.53
C GLU A 15 24.83 5.32 -8.97
N SER A 16 25.39 6.53 -9.08
CA SER A 16 26.73 6.88 -8.57
C SER A 16 26.75 7.30 -7.10
N PHE A 17 25.58 7.38 -6.43
CA PHE A 17 25.43 7.91 -5.07
C PHE A 17 26.05 9.31 -4.90
N ASN A 18 25.92 10.17 -5.91
CA ASN A 18 26.42 11.54 -5.85
C ASN A 18 25.65 12.36 -4.81
N GLN A 19 26.35 12.88 -3.80
CA GLN A 19 25.80 13.76 -2.76
C GLN A 19 26.04 15.26 -3.03
N GLY A 20 26.83 15.58 -4.06
CA GLY A 20 27.14 16.96 -4.47
C GLY A 20 26.11 17.57 -5.41
N GLN A 21 26.45 18.71 -6.00
CA GLN A 21 25.63 19.34 -7.02
C GLN A 21 25.56 18.45 -8.27
N CYS A 22 24.37 18.33 -8.86
CA CYS A 22 24.19 17.57 -10.09
C CYS A 22 24.68 18.37 -11.29
N GLU A 23 25.63 17.81 -12.05
CA GLU A 23 26.18 18.39 -13.28
C GLU A 23 25.76 17.62 -14.56
N HIS A 24 24.94 16.58 -14.39
CA HIS A 24 24.47 15.73 -15.48
C HIS A 24 23.52 16.46 -16.45
N ASN A 25 23.57 16.06 -17.72
CA ASN A 25 22.67 16.57 -18.74
C ASN A 25 21.26 15.96 -18.63
N ASP A 26 20.29 16.50 -19.38
CA ASP A 26 18.88 16.06 -19.27
C ASP A 26 18.67 14.57 -19.61
N ASN A 27 19.47 13.99 -20.52
CA ASN A 27 19.39 12.56 -20.86
C ASN A 27 19.93 11.66 -19.75
N GLU A 28 20.99 12.09 -19.05
CA GLU A 28 21.57 11.39 -17.91
C GLU A 28 20.68 11.51 -16.66
N ARG A 29 19.94 12.62 -16.55
CA ARG A 29 18.98 12.86 -15.47
C ARG A 29 17.69 12.10 -15.66
N ALA A 30 17.31 11.80 -16.90
CA ALA A 30 16.05 11.16 -17.27
C ALA A 30 15.78 9.88 -16.45
N LEU A 31 14.56 9.80 -15.92
CA LEU A 31 14.08 8.63 -15.18
C LEU A 31 13.26 7.76 -16.13
N THR A 32 13.48 6.45 -16.05
CA THR A 32 12.69 5.43 -16.76
C THR A 32 12.05 4.53 -15.73
N GLY A 33 10.75 4.26 -15.89
CA GLY A 33 9.98 3.50 -14.93
C GLY A 33 8.49 3.50 -15.27
N THR A 34 7.70 2.97 -14.34
CA THR A 34 6.25 2.90 -14.43
C THR A 34 5.66 3.75 -13.31
N TRP A 35 4.72 4.61 -13.65
CA TRP A 35 4.07 5.54 -12.72
C TRP A 35 2.57 5.52 -12.94
N VAL A 36 1.82 5.84 -11.89
CA VAL A 36 0.38 6.10 -12.06
C VAL A 36 0.20 7.42 -12.80
N ILE A 37 -0.82 7.50 -13.66
CA ILE A 37 -1.02 8.66 -14.54
C ILE A 37 -1.12 10.00 -13.80
N ASP A 38 -1.66 10.01 -12.58
CA ASP A 38 -1.77 11.22 -11.77
C ASP A 38 -0.41 11.73 -11.27
N GLU A 39 0.58 10.85 -11.03
CA GLU A 39 1.95 11.26 -10.72
C GLU A 39 2.62 11.90 -11.94
N VAL A 40 2.38 11.36 -13.14
CA VAL A 40 2.88 11.92 -14.40
C VAL A 40 2.26 13.28 -14.69
N ARG A 41 0.95 13.43 -14.50
CA ARG A 41 0.28 14.73 -14.62
C ARG A 41 0.90 15.74 -13.64
N LYS A 42 1.12 15.31 -12.40
CA LYS A 42 1.72 16.18 -11.38
C LYS A 42 3.16 16.56 -11.71
N SER A 43 3.94 15.67 -12.31
CA SER A 43 5.33 15.97 -12.70
C SER A 43 5.36 17.00 -13.82
N VAL A 44 4.48 16.90 -14.82
CA VAL A 44 4.35 17.89 -15.89
C VAL A 44 3.96 19.27 -15.34
N GLU A 45 3.00 19.35 -14.40
CA GLU A 45 2.66 20.60 -13.70
C GLU A 45 3.86 21.22 -12.97
N LYS A 46 4.80 20.38 -12.51
CA LYS A 46 6.03 20.82 -11.83
C LYS A 46 7.17 21.14 -12.80
N GLY A 47 6.92 21.11 -14.11
CA GLY A 47 7.87 21.51 -15.15
C GLY A 47 8.74 20.36 -15.70
N TYR A 48 8.44 19.10 -15.35
CA TYR A 48 9.09 17.95 -15.96
C TYR A 48 8.60 17.75 -17.40
N LYS A 49 9.47 17.17 -18.24
CA LYS A 49 9.16 16.83 -19.64
C LYS A 49 9.12 15.32 -19.81
N ILE A 50 8.11 14.84 -20.51
CA ILE A 50 8.02 13.45 -20.94
C ILE A 50 8.90 13.32 -22.19
N LEU A 51 9.95 12.50 -22.12
CA LEU A 51 10.87 12.28 -23.24
C LEU A 51 10.39 11.16 -24.16
N GLU A 52 9.92 10.07 -23.57
CA GLU A 52 9.47 8.88 -24.28
C GLU A 52 8.31 8.22 -23.52
N THR A 53 7.42 7.55 -24.24
CA THR A 53 6.29 6.79 -23.68
C THR A 53 6.25 5.42 -24.34
N TYR A 54 6.38 4.37 -23.54
CA TYR A 54 6.41 2.99 -24.04
C TYR A 54 5.01 2.37 -24.06
N GLU A 55 4.25 2.53 -22.98
CA GLU A 55 2.93 1.92 -22.82
C GLU A 55 2.04 2.78 -21.91
N ILE A 56 0.74 2.80 -22.19
CA ILE A 56 -0.28 3.43 -21.34
C ILE A 56 -1.41 2.42 -21.13
N TRP A 57 -1.71 2.15 -19.87
CA TRP A 57 -2.86 1.33 -19.48
C TRP A 57 -4.01 2.24 -19.08
N GLU A 58 -5.08 2.22 -19.86
CA GLU A 58 -6.31 2.95 -19.55
C GLU A 58 -7.37 1.98 -19.01
N TYR A 59 -7.99 2.37 -17.90
CA TYR A 59 -9.02 1.58 -17.24
C TYR A 59 -10.28 2.42 -17.07
N ARG A 60 -11.43 1.77 -17.11
CA ARG A 60 -12.66 2.39 -16.61
C ARG A 60 -12.53 2.60 -15.11
N THR A 61 -12.66 3.84 -14.67
CA THR A 61 -12.60 4.19 -13.25
C THR A 61 -13.97 4.60 -12.74
N GLU A 62 -14.22 4.32 -11.46
CA GLU A 62 -15.33 4.89 -10.71
C GLU A 62 -14.77 5.75 -9.59
N GLN A 63 -15.26 6.98 -9.47
CA GLN A 63 -14.80 7.92 -8.46
C GLN A 63 -15.94 8.29 -7.53
N TYR A 64 -15.61 8.41 -6.23
CA TYR A 64 -16.53 8.97 -5.26
C TYR A 64 -16.73 10.46 -5.52
N ASN A 65 -17.98 10.88 -5.66
CA ASN A 65 -18.33 12.29 -5.83
C ASN A 65 -18.54 12.92 -4.45
N ARG A 66 -17.64 13.83 -4.07
CA ARG A 66 -17.65 14.50 -2.75
C ARG A 66 -18.84 15.43 -2.54
N GLU A 67 -19.35 16.04 -3.60
CA GLU A 67 -20.48 17.00 -3.52
C GLU A 67 -21.79 16.26 -3.25
N THR A 68 -22.06 15.21 -4.02
CA THR A 68 -23.27 14.40 -3.89
C THR A 68 -23.15 13.34 -2.79
N LYS A 69 -21.92 13.03 -2.35
CA LYS A 69 -21.59 11.96 -1.39
C LYS A 69 -22.02 10.57 -1.87
N THR A 70 -21.89 10.32 -3.16
CA THR A 70 -22.29 9.06 -3.82
C THR A 70 -21.22 8.52 -4.76
N GLY A 71 -21.38 7.26 -5.17
CA GLY A 71 -20.44 6.56 -6.04
C GLY A 71 -19.24 5.98 -5.30
N GLY A 72 -18.27 5.48 -6.05
CA GLY A 72 -17.07 4.84 -5.51
C GLY A 72 -17.35 3.41 -5.00
N LEU A 73 -16.66 2.44 -5.60
CA LEU A 73 -16.84 1.01 -5.35
C LEU A 73 -16.78 0.61 -3.86
N PHE A 74 -15.94 1.29 -3.07
CA PHE A 74 -15.67 0.94 -1.67
C PHE A 74 -16.28 1.91 -0.67
N ASN A 75 -17.08 2.90 -1.11
CA ASN A 75 -17.56 3.98 -0.26
C ASN A 75 -18.31 3.46 0.97
N ASP A 76 -19.34 2.62 0.78
CA ASP A 76 -20.15 2.10 1.88
C ASP A 76 -19.34 1.24 2.86
N TYR A 77 -18.42 0.45 2.33
CA TYR A 77 -17.52 -0.38 3.12
C TYR A 77 -16.61 0.48 4.01
N ILE A 78 -15.91 1.46 3.43
CA ILE A 78 -15.01 2.35 4.15
C ILE A 78 -15.78 3.21 5.15
N ASN A 79 -16.94 3.75 4.77
CA ASN A 79 -17.78 4.59 5.63
C ASN A 79 -18.23 3.84 6.89
N LYS A 80 -18.56 2.55 6.77
CA LYS A 80 -18.91 1.71 7.92
C LYS A 80 -17.78 1.64 8.95
N PHE A 81 -16.55 1.34 8.51
CA PHE A 81 -15.42 1.21 9.43
C PHE A 81 -14.88 2.57 9.90
N LEU A 82 -15.02 3.61 9.09
CA LEU A 82 -14.70 4.99 9.47
C LEU A 82 -15.65 5.47 10.58
N CYS A 83 -16.95 5.19 10.45
CA CYS A 83 -17.95 5.43 11.49
C CYS A 83 -17.59 4.68 12.79
N ILE A 84 -17.30 3.37 12.72
CA ILE A 84 -16.90 2.58 13.89
C ILE A 84 -15.66 3.17 14.57
N LYS A 85 -14.61 3.47 13.78
CA LYS A 85 -13.36 4.08 14.25
C LYS A 85 -13.63 5.40 14.97
N GLN A 86 -14.46 6.26 14.37
CA GLN A 86 -14.71 7.60 14.89
C GLN A 86 -15.56 7.56 16.16
N GLN A 87 -16.67 6.83 16.15
CA GLN A 87 -17.54 6.67 17.33
C GLN A 87 -16.79 6.06 18.51
N SER A 88 -15.95 5.06 18.25
CA SER A 88 -15.13 4.39 19.28
C SER A 88 -13.98 5.27 19.82
N SER A 89 -13.70 6.43 19.20
CA SER A 89 -12.72 7.38 19.72
C SER A 89 -13.27 8.18 20.91
N GLY A 90 -14.59 8.16 21.12
CA GLY A 90 -15.27 9.02 22.07
C GLY A 90 -15.35 10.47 21.61
N TRP A 91 -15.96 11.30 22.45
CA TRP A 91 -16.13 12.72 22.18
C TRP A 91 -14.79 13.47 22.25
N PRO A 92 -14.53 14.42 21.33
CA PRO A 92 -13.44 15.36 21.47
C PRO A 92 -13.54 16.15 22.78
N THR A 93 -12.41 16.53 23.36
CA THR A 93 -12.36 17.31 24.62
C THR A 93 -13.10 18.65 24.51
N SER A 94 -13.20 19.21 23.30
CA SER A 94 -13.93 20.45 23.00
C SER A 94 -15.46 20.29 23.06
N CYS A 95 -16.00 19.08 22.91
CA CYS A 95 -17.44 18.79 22.82
C CYS A 95 -18.07 18.58 24.21
N ASN A 96 -18.09 19.64 25.03
CA ASN A 96 -18.59 19.62 26.40
C ASN A 96 -20.07 20.01 26.56
N THR A 97 -20.69 20.64 25.54
CA THR A 97 -22.11 20.99 25.53
C THR A 97 -22.87 20.23 24.45
N ALA A 98 -24.21 20.20 24.52
CA ALA A 98 -25.04 19.53 23.53
C ALA A 98 -24.86 20.15 22.14
N GLU A 99 -24.78 21.48 22.06
CA GLU A 99 -24.64 22.23 20.80
C GLU A 99 -23.33 21.86 20.08
N LYS A 100 -22.23 21.74 20.82
CA LYS A 100 -20.92 21.34 20.26
C LYS A 100 -20.87 19.88 19.83
N LYS A 101 -21.68 19.02 20.45
CA LYS A 101 -21.81 17.62 20.05
C LYS A 101 -22.57 17.51 18.72
N ASP A 102 -23.63 18.29 18.58
CA ASP A 102 -24.41 18.36 17.34
C ASP A 102 -23.60 19.00 16.20
N GLU A 103 -22.86 20.08 16.49
CA GLU A 103 -21.94 20.72 15.55
C GLU A 103 -20.87 19.74 15.06
N TYR A 104 -20.25 18.99 15.98
CA TYR A 104 -19.26 17.97 15.62
C TYR A 104 -19.82 16.89 14.69
N ILE A 105 -21.04 16.37 14.95
CA ILE A 105 -21.66 15.37 14.09
C ILE A 105 -21.96 15.96 12.70
N LYS A 106 -22.46 17.20 12.65
CA LYS A 106 -22.76 17.90 11.40
C LYS A 106 -21.50 18.13 10.58
N GLU A 107 -20.46 18.67 11.18
CA GLU A 107 -19.16 18.91 10.53
C GLU A 107 -18.57 17.61 10.00
N TYR A 108 -18.61 16.53 10.80
CA TYR A 108 -18.11 15.22 10.36
C TYR A 108 -18.87 14.70 9.13
N PHE A 109 -20.20 14.84 9.11
CA PHE A 109 -20.99 14.47 7.94
C PHE A 109 -20.72 15.39 6.73
N GLU A 110 -20.48 16.68 6.94
CA GLU A 110 -20.16 17.63 5.87
C GLU A 110 -18.82 17.30 5.20
N VAL A 111 -17.79 17.04 6.00
CA VAL A 111 -16.43 16.78 5.53
C VAL A 111 -16.25 15.35 5.01
N GLU A 112 -16.66 14.35 5.80
CA GLU A 112 -16.37 12.93 5.52
C GLU A 112 -17.54 12.21 4.85
N GLY A 113 -18.76 12.79 4.85
CA GLY A 113 -19.96 12.15 4.33
C GLY A 113 -20.51 11.02 5.20
N VAL A 114 -19.93 10.78 6.38
CA VAL A 114 -20.31 9.70 7.29
C VAL A 114 -21.20 10.24 8.41
N ARG A 115 -22.37 9.61 8.60
CA ARG A 115 -23.26 9.92 9.72
C ARG A 115 -22.80 9.18 10.98
N LEU A 116 -22.62 9.93 12.06
CA LEU A 116 -22.32 9.38 13.38
C LEU A 116 -23.60 9.28 14.21
N ASP A 117 -23.69 8.23 15.02
CA ASP A 117 -24.75 8.00 15.99
C ASP A 117 -24.29 8.50 17.38
N PRO A 118 -24.85 9.61 17.91
CA PRO A 118 -24.42 10.18 19.18
C PRO A 118 -24.48 9.20 20.35
N SER A 119 -25.39 8.21 20.31
CA SER A 119 -25.54 7.20 21.37
C SER A 119 -24.40 6.18 21.39
N LYS A 120 -23.65 6.06 20.29
CA LYS A 120 -22.53 5.12 20.13
C LYS A 120 -21.17 5.78 20.27
N ILE A 121 -21.12 7.10 20.43
CA ILE A 121 -19.86 7.83 20.62
C ILE A 121 -19.38 7.64 22.05
N GLU A 122 -18.50 6.66 22.23
CA GLU A 122 -17.89 6.29 23.49
C GLU A 122 -16.45 5.84 23.27
N LYS A 123 -15.57 6.13 24.23
CA LYS A 123 -14.17 5.72 24.15
C LYS A 123 -14.04 4.21 24.28
N ASN A 124 -13.81 3.52 23.17
CA ASN A 124 -13.53 2.09 23.11
C ASN A 124 -12.23 1.83 22.31
N PRO A 125 -11.09 1.70 23.00
CA PRO A 125 -9.79 1.53 22.33
C PRO A 125 -9.70 0.30 21.42
N GLY A 126 -10.32 -0.83 21.82
CA GLY A 126 -10.27 -2.08 21.05
C GLY A 126 -11.08 -1.98 19.76
N LEU A 127 -12.31 -1.49 19.85
CA LEU A 127 -13.18 -1.31 18.68
C LEU A 127 -12.63 -0.23 17.73
N ARG A 128 -12.03 0.83 18.30
CA ARG A 128 -11.32 1.85 17.54
C ARG A 128 -10.15 1.25 16.76
N GLN A 129 -9.35 0.40 17.39
CA GLN A 129 -8.22 -0.27 16.74
C GLN A 129 -8.72 -1.15 15.60
N LEU A 130 -9.78 -1.95 15.82
CA LEU A 130 -10.38 -2.78 14.79
C LEU A 130 -10.83 -1.95 13.58
N GLY A 131 -11.61 -0.89 13.79
CA GLY A 131 -12.07 -0.02 12.71
C GLY A 131 -10.91 0.62 11.94
N LYS A 132 -9.88 1.09 12.65
CA LYS A 132 -8.66 1.64 12.02
C LYS A 132 -7.92 0.57 11.20
N SER A 133 -7.71 -0.61 11.78
CA SER A 133 -6.97 -1.70 11.14
C SER A 133 -7.66 -2.17 9.87
N VAL A 134 -9.00 -2.29 9.86
CA VAL A 134 -9.72 -2.67 8.64
C VAL A 134 -9.47 -1.67 7.50
N ILE A 135 -9.53 -0.37 7.77
CA ILE A 135 -9.28 0.66 6.75
C ILE A 135 -7.85 0.57 6.21
N THR A 136 -6.85 0.49 7.10
CA THR A 136 -5.43 0.45 6.70
C THR A 136 -5.07 -0.88 6.01
N SER A 137 -5.53 -2.02 6.54
CA SER A 137 -5.28 -3.34 5.96
C SER A 137 -6.01 -3.55 4.64
N PHE A 138 -7.20 -2.95 4.46
CA PHE A 138 -7.91 -3.02 3.18
C PHE A 138 -7.08 -2.40 2.06
N TRP A 139 -6.54 -1.19 2.29
CA TRP A 139 -5.67 -0.55 1.31
C TRP A 139 -4.37 -1.34 1.07
N GLY A 140 -3.77 -1.84 2.14
CA GLY A 140 -2.58 -2.69 2.05
C GLY A 140 -2.82 -4.00 1.29
N LYS A 141 -4.04 -4.55 1.35
CA LYS A 141 -4.40 -5.79 0.64
C LYS A 141 -4.42 -5.59 -0.87
N LEU A 142 -4.85 -4.43 -1.36
CA LEU A 142 -4.84 -4.09 -2.79
C LEU A 142 -3.43 -3.92 -3.35
N GLY A 143 -2.46 -3.54 -2.51
CA GLY A 143 -1.04 -3.45 -2.87
C GLY A 143 -0.19 -4.60 -2.35
N GLN A 144 -0.81 -5.73 -1.96
CA GLN A 144 -0.07 -6.85 -1.40
C GLN A 144 0.72 -7.55 -2.51
N ARG A 145 2.03 -7.74 -2.32
CA ARG A 145 2.87 -8.53 -3.24
C ARG A 145 2.32 -9.95 -3.34
N GLU A 146 2.21 -10.48 -4.55
CA GLU A 146 1.63 -11.82 -4.73
C GLU A 146 2.63 -12.93 -4.37
N ASN A 147 3.88 -12.80 -4.84
CA ASN A 147 4.96 -13.71 -4.50
C ASN A 147 5.54 -13.36 -3.12
N GLN A 148 4.96 -13.94 -2.08
CA GLN A 148 5.43 -13.83 -0.71
C GLN A 148 6.44 -14.94 -0.41
N SER A 149 7.50 -14.60 0.33
CA SER A 149 8.40 -15.60 0.87
C SER A 149 7.64 -16.55 1.81
N LYS A 150 7.90 -17.84 1.64
CA LYS A 150 7.28 -18.96 2.37
C LYS A 150 8.31 -19.56 3.30
N THR A 151 7.83 -20.08 4.43
CA THR A 151 8.67 -20.81 5.37
C THR A 151 8.16 -22.24 5.47
N THR A 152 9.02 -23.19 5.13
CA THR A 152 8.75 -24.62 5.27
C THR A 152 9.57 -25.18 6.43
N ILE A 153 8.91 -25.93 7.32
CA ILE A 153 9.56 -26.73 8.35
C ILE A 153 9.92 -28.06 7.70
N VAL A 154 11.22 -28.34 7.58
CA VAL A 154 11.75 -29.54 6.96
C VAL A 154 12.27 -30.47 8.04
N ARG A 155 11.79 -31.73 8.02
CA ARG A 155 12.24 -32.78 8.95
C ARG A 155 12.91 -33.95 8.26
N GLN A 156 12.73 -34.08 6.96
CA GLN A 156 13.31 -35.14 6.15
C GLN A 156 14.29 -34.56 5.14
N PRO A 157 15.45 -35.21 4.93
CA PRO A 157 16.41 -34.75 3.92
C PRO A 157 15.80 -34.64 2.52
N GLU A 158 14.87 -35.52 2.15
CA GLU A 158 14.19 -35.49 0.85
C GLU A 158 13.44 -34.17 0.62
N GLU A 159 12.68 -33.68 1.60
CA GLU A 159 11.98 -32.40 1.54
C GLU A 159 12.98 -31.24 1.33
N PHE A 160 14.13 -31.32 2.02
CA PHE A 160 15.17 -30.31 1.89
C PHE A 160 15.75 -30.29 0.48
N TYR A 161 16.15 -31.46 -0.04
CA TYR A 161 16.71 -31.56 -1.38
C TYR A 161 15.69 -31.16 -2.45
N ASN A 162 14.43 -31.55 -2.32
CA ASN A 162 13.37 -31.15 -3.24
C ASN A 162 13.24 -29.62 -3.34
N ILE A 163 13.37 -28.89 -2.22
CA ILE A 163 13.35 -27.41 -2.23
C ILE A 163 14.65 -26.86 -2.83
N MET A 164 15.81 -27.37 -2.40
CA MET A 164 17.14 -26.94 -2.85
C MET A 164 17.38 -27.13 -4.35
N THR A 165 16.85 -28.20 -4.93
CA THR A 165 17.05 -28.52 -6.35
C THR A 165 15.93 -28.00 -7.23
N ASN A 166 14.90 -27.36 -6.68
CA ASN A 166 13.81 -26.81 -7.48
C ASN A 166 14.30 -25.57 -8.24
N PRO A 167 14.38 -25.61 -9.58
CA PRO A 167 14.90 -24.49 -10.36
C PRO A 167 13.98 -23.26 -10.32
N SER A 168 12.71 -23.43 -9.94
CA SER A 168 11.70 -22.37 -9.86
C SER A 168 11.71 -21.61 -8.53
N VAL A 169 12.58 -21.98 -7.60
CA VAL A 169 12.61 -21.45 -6.23
C VAL A 169 13.96 -20.79 -5.95
N ASP A 170 13.92 -19.66 -5.26
CA ASP A 170 15.07 -19.04 -4.62
C ASP A 170 15.00 -19.26 -3.11
N ILE A 171 16.14 -19.61 -2.51
CA ILE A 171 16.25 -19.85 -1.08
C ILE A 171 16.84 -18.63 -0.42
N ASN A 172 16.05 -18.04 0.47
CA ASN A 172 16.41 -16.84 1.21
C ASN A 172 17.24 -17.18 2.44
N SER A 173 16.87 -18.25 3.16
CA SER A 173 17.63 -18.72 4.33
C SER A 173 17.30 -20.16 4.71
N VAL A 174 18.27 -20.82 5.34
CA VAL A 174 18.13 -22.14 5.96
C VAL A 174 18.62 -22.02 7.40
N GLN A 175 17.74 -22.29 8.36
CA GLN A 175 18.03 -22.17 9.78
C GLN A 175 17.80 -23.52 10.48
N PRO A 176 18.84 -24.18 11.01
CA PRO A 176 18.66 -25.34 11.85
C PRO A 176 18.07 -24.92 13.20
N ILE A 177 16.99 -25.58 13.60
CA ILE A 177 16.33 -25.33 14.89
C ILE A 177 16.80 -26.34 15.93
N ASN A 178 17.00 -27.59 15.51
CA ASN A 178 17.56 -28.68 16.30
C ASN A 178 18.15 -29.74 15.34
N GLU A 179 18.55 -30.89 15.87
CA GLU A 179 19.23 -31.96 15.11
C GLU A 179 18.38 -32.52 13.96
N ASP A 180 17.04 -32.48 14.07
CA ASP A 180 16.12 -33.13 13.13
C ASP A 180 15.21 -32.13 12.38
N THR A 181 15.39 -30.82 12.56
CA THR A 181 14.47 -29.81 12.03
C THR A 181 15.19 -28.59 11.46
N LEU A 182 14.88 -28.27 10.20
CA LEU A 182 15.30 -27.07 9.51
C LEU A 182 14.10 -26.15 9.24
N LEU A 183 14.27 -24.85 9.39
CA LEU A 183 13.39 -23.84 8.81
C LEU A 183 14.02 -23.34 7.51
N VAL A 184 13.33 -23.57 6.39
CA VAL A 184 13.76 -23.11 5.07
C VAL A 184 12.83 -21.99 4.64
N ASN A 185 13.37 -20.79 4.47
CA ASN A 185 12.66 -19.67 3.86
C ASN A 185 13.01 -19.57 2.38
N TRP A 186 11.98 -19.51 1.54
CA TRP A 186 12.12 -19.55 0.10
C TRP A 186 11.00 -18.77 -0.59
N GLU A 187 11.23 -18.37 -1.84
CA GLU A 187 10.22 -17.74 -2.70
C GLU A 187 10.33 -18.26 -4.13
N PHE A 188 9.29 -18.06 -4.95
CA PHE A 188 9.43 -18.41 -6.36
C PHE A 188 10.32 -17.40 -7.06
N LYS A 189 11.11 -17.84 -8.03
CA LYS A 189 11.75 -16.92 -8.98
C LYS A 189 10.68 -16.15 -9.74
N GLU A 190 10.93 -14.87 -10.01
CA GLU A 190 9.99 -14.00 -10.74
C GLU A 190 9.54 -14.64 -12.07
N GLU A 191 10.46 -15.25 -12.81
CA GLU A 191 10.19 -15.92 -14.09
C GLU A 191 9.30 -17.17 -13.98
N SER A 192 9.33 -17.83 -12.82
CA SER A 192 8.55 -19.05 -12.55
C SER A 192 7.24 -18.76 -11.82
N TYR A 193 7.07 -17.54 -11.29
CA TYR A 193 5.87 -17.13 -10.62
C TYR A 193 4.79 -16.79 -11.64
N THR A 194 3.64 -17.45 -11.56
CA THR A 194 2.48 -17.08 -12.37
C THR A 194 1.61 -16.10 -11.57
N PRO A 195 1.60 -14.80 -11.93
CA PRO A 195 0.75 -13.84 -11.25
C PRO A 195 -0.73 -14.13 -11.52
N LEU A 196 -1.60 -13.66 -10.61
CA LEU A 196 -3.03 -13.76 -10.84
C LEU A 196 -3.45 -12.85 -11.99
N SER A 197 -4.44 -13.28 -12.78
CA SER A 197 -4.97 -12.49 -13.90
C SER A 197 -5.61 -11.16 -13.48
N THR A 198 -5.76 -10.91 -12.18
CA THR A 198 -6.34 -9.70 -11.59
C THR A 198 -5.29 -8.73 -11.06
N VAL A 199 -4.00 -9.03 -11.22
CA VAL A 199 -2.88 -8.18 -10.80
C VAL A 199 -2.12 -7.72 -12.04
N ASN A 200 -2.00 -6.40 -12.17
CA ASN A 200 -1.51 -5.75 -13.39
C ASN A 200 -0.07 -5.22 -13.24
N VAL A 201 0.60 -5.51 -12.12
CA VAL A 201 1.96 -5.04 -11.79
C VAL A 201 2.72 -6.11 -11.04
#